data_AF-A0A059F3Q2-F1
#
_entry.id   AF-A0A059F3Q2-F1
#
_cell.length_a   1.000
_cell.length_b   1.000
_cell.length_c   1.000
_cell.angle_alpha   90.00
_cell.angle_beta   90.00
_cell.angle_gamma   90.00
#
_symmetry.space_group_name_H-M   'P 1'
#
loop_
_entity.id
_entity.type
_entity.pdbx_description
1 polymer ?
#
loop_
_entity_poly.entity_id
_entity_poly.type
_entity_poly.pdbx_seq_one_letter_code
_entity_poly.pdbx_strand_id
1 'polypeptide(L)'
;MSLNLIKKYHRGHRVICVWVLGMMKRSPLRRVIFVPIEKRNYLNLILLLRKYIYPQSIIYSDCWKGYYNLKSYLPDHLTVNHSVFFVNPHTITHTNTI
;
A
#
# COMPACT_ATOMS: atom_id res chain seq x y z
N MET A 1 3.43 25.91 -13.01
CA MET A 1 3.37 24.60 -12.31
C MET A 1 3.76 24.82 -10.85
N SER A 2 2.84 24.64 -9.90
CA SER A 2 3.18 24.67 -8.47
C SER A 2 3.70 23.30 -8.05
N LEU A 3 4.94 23.22 -7.56
CA LEU A 3 5.52 21.99 -7.02
C LEU A 3 5.02 21.82 -5.58
N ASN A 4 4.26 20.74 -5.33
CA ASN A 4 3.79 20.41 -3.98
C ASN A 4 4.96 19.92 -3.10
N LEU A 5 5.56 20.83 -2.35
CA LEU A 5 6.57 20.53 -1.33
C LEU A 5 5.91 19.94 -0.08
N ILE A 6 6.27 18.72 0.31
CA ILE A 6 5.68 18.01 1.45
C ILE A 6 6.74 17.81 2.53
N LYS A 7 6.36 18.01 3.80
CA LYS A 7 7.16 17.60 4.98
C LYS A 7 6.59 16.30 5.54
N LYS A 8 7.42 15.26 5.68
CA LYS A 8 7.01 14.01 6.33
C LYS A 8 6.68 14.30 7.81
N TYR A 9 5.43 14.09 8.20
CA TYR A 9 4.91 14.42 9.55
C TYR A 9 5.11 15.88 9.98
N HIS A 10 5.06 16.83 9.04
CA HIS A 10 5.32 18.26 9.29
C HIS A 10 6.72 18.57 9.88
N ARG A 11 7.63 17.60 9.88
CA ARG A 11 9.00 17.72 10.40
C ARG A 11 10.02 17.69 9.26
N GLY A 12 11.16 18.35 9.49
CA GLY A 12 12.32 18.31 8.59
C GLY A 12 12.21 19.17 7.33
N HIS A 13 13.13 18.88 6.38
CA HIS A 13 13.30 19.60 5.12
C HIS A 13 12.10 19.38 4.18
N ARG A 14 11.72 20.42 3.44
CA ARG A 14 10.67 20.35 2.42
C ARG A 14 11.26 19.68 1.18
N VAL A 15 10.72 18.54 0.80
CA VAL A 15 11.18 17.80 -0.38
C VAL A 15 10.05 17.79 -1.42
N ILE A 16 10.44 17.87 -2.70
CA ILE A 16 9.54 17.50 -3.79
C ILE A 16 9.38 15.99 -3.69
N CYS A 17 8.26 15.55 -3.10
CA CYS A 17 7.98 14.13 -2.93
C CYS A 17 7.01 13.65 -4.00
N VAL A 18 7.38 12.58 -4.69
CA VAL A 18 6.47 11.78 -5.50
C VAL A 18 5.97 10.63 -4.62
N TRP A 19 4.66 10.43 -4.58
CA TRP A 19 4.12 9.23 -3.95
C TRP A 19 4.31 8.06 -4.90
N VAL A 20 4.78 6.93 -4.38
CA VAL A 20 4.94 5.69 -5.16
C VAL A 20 4.14 4.60 -4.47
N LEU A 21 3.28 3.92 -5.23
CA LEU A 21 2.64 2.69 -4.78
C LEU A 21 3.52 1.50 -5.21
N GLY A 22 4.06 0.78 -4.24
CA GLY A 22 4.78 -0.47 -4.45
C GLY A 22 3.90 -1.67 -4.17
N MET A 23 3.95 -2.68 -5.04
CA MET A 23 3.28 -3.96 -4.82
C MET A 23 4.17 -5.12 -5.27
N MET A 24 4.12 -6.21 -4.53
CA MET A 24 4.94 -7.39 -4.78
C MET A 24 4.10 -8.66 -4.72
N LYS A 25 4.28 -9.53 -5.72
CA LYS A 25 3.67 -10.86 -5.72
C LYS A 25 4.42 -11.77 -4.76
N ARG A 26 3.69 -12.33 -3.79
CA ARG A 26 4.18 -13.39 -2.90
C ARG A 26 4.28 -14.72 -3.63
N SER A 27 5.39 -14.91 -4.32
CA SER A 27 5.75 -16.15 -5.01
C SER A 27 7.28 -16.23 -5.14
N PRO A 28 7.87 -17.41 -5.35
CA PRO A 28 9.32 -17.55 -5.54
C PRO A 28 9.88 -16.66 -6.65
N LEU A 29 9.12 -16.46 -7.74
CA LEU A 29 9.50 -15.62 -8.87
C LEU A 29 9.50 -14.11 -8.59
N ARG A 30 8.96 -13.67 -7.43
CA ARG A 30 8.99 -12.29 -6.91
C ARG A 30 8.86 -11.20 -7.98
N ARG A 31 7.65 -10.97 -8.46
CA ARG A 31 7.37 -9.83 -9.36
C ARG A 31 7.03 -8.59 -8.54
N VAL A 32 7.68 -7.48 -8.86
CA VAL A 32 7.52 -6.19 -8.16
C VAL A 32 7.08 -5.12 -9.16
N ILE A 33 6.17 -4.25 -8.73
CA ILE A 33 5.69 -3.12 -9.52
C ILE A 33 5.74 -1.88 -8.62
N PHE A 34 6.32 -0.80 -9.15
CA PHE A 34 6.31 0.52 -8.53
C PHE A 34 5.64 1.50 -9.49
N VAL A 35 4.61 2.21 -9.02
CA VAL A 35 3.88 3.18 -9.84
C VAL A 35 3.86 4.53 -9.12
N PRO A 36 4.42 5.59 -9.74
CA PRO A 36 4.27 6.93 -9.20
C PRO A 36 2.80 7.37 -9.30
N ILE A 37 2.29 8.01 -8.25
CA ILE A 37 0.95 8.59 -8.20
C ILE A 37 1.04 10.03 -7.75
N GLU A 38 0.22 10.89 -8.35
CA GLU A 38 0.18 12.31 -7.99
C GLU A 38 -0.40 12.52 -6.59
N LYS A 39 -1.40 11.72 -6.21
CA LYS A 39 -2.10 11.83 -4.92
C LYS A 39 -2.20 10.46 -4.25
N ARG A 40 -1.77 10.38 -3.00
CA ARG A 40 -1.96 9.21 -2.14
C ARG A 40 -3.38 9.17 -1.59
N ASN A 41 -4.33 8.70 -2.39
CA ASN A 41 -5.74 8.59 -2.03
C ASN A 41 -6.30 7.20 -2.42
N TYR A 42 -7.51 6.93 -1.94
CA TYR A 42 -8.21 5.66 -2.17
C TYR A 42 -8.51 5.39 -3.65
N LEU A 43 -8.90 6.42 -4.40
CA LEU A 43 -9.26 6.29 -5.81
C LEU A 43 -8.07 5.80 -6.66
N ASN A 44 -6.92 6.45 -6.51
CA ASN A 44 -5.69 6.07 -7.21
C ASN A 44 -5.24 4.67 -6.82
N LEU A 45 -5.38 4.31 -5.54
CA LEU A 45 -5.11 2.96 -5.07
C LEU A 45 -6.00 1.93 -5.82
N ILE A 46 -7.32 2.06 -5.78
CA ILE A 46 -8.24 1.10 -6.40
C ILE A 46 -7.99 0.96 -7.90
N LEU A 47 -7.74 2.08 -8.61
CA LEU A 47 -7.41 2.04 -10.04
C LEU A 47 -6.16 1.21 -10.31
N LEU A 48 -5.11 1.35 -9.49
CA LEU A 48 -3.89 0.56 -9.63
C LEU A 48 -4.10 -0.91 -9.26
N LEU A 49 -4.85 -1.22 -8.20
CA LEU A 49 -5.15 -2.60 -7.85
C LEU A 49 -5.92 -3.29 -8.97
N ARG A 50 -6.96 -2.66 -9.54
CA ARG A 50 -7.73 -3.23 -10.66
C ARG A 50 -6.91 -3.44 -11.92
N LYS A 51 -5.89 -2.61 -12.15
CA LYS A 51 -5.01 -2.70 -13.32
C LYS A 51 -3.97 -3.82 -13.21
N TYR A 52 -3.40 -4.02 -12.02
CA TYR A 52 -2.22 -4.88 -11.84
C TYR A 52 -2.48 -6.15 -11.02
N ILE A 53 -3.58 -6.21 -10.27
CA ILE A 53 -3.90 -7.32 -9.37
C ILE A 53 -5.07 -8.10 -9.92
N TYR A 54 -4.93 -9.42 -9.93
CA TYR A 54 -6.00 -10.32 -10.31
C TYR A 54 -7.15 -10.24 -9.28
N PRO A 55 -8.42 -10.14 -9.69
CA PRO A 55 -9.55 -9.89 -8.77
C PRO A 55 -9.69 -10.89 -7.62
N GLN A 56 -9.21 -12.13 -7.79
CA GLN A 56 -9.25 -13.17 -6.74
C GLN A 56 -7.99 -13.22 -5.88
N SER A 57 -7.15 -12.19 -5.91
CA SER A 57 -5.93 -12.13 -5.10
C SER A 57 -6.23 -11.71 -3.67
N ILE A 58 -5.46 -12.23 -2.72
CA ILE A 58 -5.45 -11.76 -1.33
C ILE A 58 -4.33 -10.73 -1.18
N ILE A 59 -4.67 -9.55 -0.66
CA ILE A 59 -3.69 -8.49 -0.38
C ILE A 59 -3.22 -8.57 1.07
N TYR A 60 -1.92 -8.32 1.25
CA TYR A 60 -1.26 -8.16 2.55
C TYR A 60 -0.77 -6.72 2.64
N SER A 61 -1.22 -5.94 3.61
CA SER A 61 -0.75 -4.56 3.80
C SER A 61 -0.71 -4.15 5.27
N ASP A 62 -0.21 -2.95 5.52
CA ASP A 62 -0.41 -2.29 6.80
C ASP A 62 -1.88 -1.80 6.96
N CYS A 63 -2.20 -1.25 8.14
CA CYS A 63 -3.51 -0.67 8.44
C CYS A 63 -3.67 0.80 8.00
N TRP A 64 -3.04 1.24 6.90
CA TRP A 64 -3.30 2.60 6.40
C TRP A 64 -4.79 2.78 6.05
N LYS A 65 -5.40 3.89 6.51
CA LYS A 65 -6.83 4.20 6.32
C LYS A 65 -7.30 4.13 4.86
N GLY A 66 -6.40 4.36 3.90
CA GLY A 66 -6.70 4.21 2.47
C GLY A 66 -7.09 2.78 2.07
N TYR A 67 -6.73 1.76 2.85
CA TYR A 67 -7.06 0.36 2.57
C TYR A 67 -8.40 -0.11 3.17
N TYR A 68 -9.09 0.72 3.95
CA TYR A 68 -10.25 0.30 4.75
C TYR A 68 -11.35 -0.40 3.92
N ASN A 69 -11.61 0.08 2.70
CA ASN A 69 -12.67 -0.45 1.85
C ASN A 69 -12.13 -1.33 0.70
N LEU A 70 -11.06 -2.10 0.92
CA LEU A 70 -10.55 -3.05 -0.08
C LEU A 70 -11.43 -4.30 -0.23
N LYS A 71 -12.13 -4.70 0.83
CA LYS A 71 -13.00 -5.89 0.85
C LYS A 71 -14.17 -5.82 -0.14
N SER A 72 -14.52 -4.64 -0.66
CA SER A 72 -15.52 -4.49 -1.72
C SER A 72 -14.99 -4.79 -3.13
N TYR A 73 -13.67 -4.95 -3.29
CA TYR A 73 -13.02 -5.19 -4.59
C TYR A 73 -12.25 -6.51 -4.67
N LEU A 74 -11.95 -7.12 -3.53
CA LEU A 74 -11.10 -8.30 -3.40
C LEU A 74 -11.74 -9.27 -2.39
N PRO A 75 -11.51 -10.58 -2.56
CA PRO A 75 -12.12 -11.59 -1.69
C PRO A 75 -11.68 -11.46 -0.24
N ASP A 76 -10.42 -11.07 0.00
CA ASP A 76 -9.91 -10.87 1.35
C ASP A 76 -8.76 -9.86 1.39
N HIS A 77 -8.54 -9.30 2.57
CA HIS A 77 -7.49 -8.33 2.86
C HIS A 77 -6.92 -8.58 4.26
N LEU A 78 -5.69 -9.09 4.28
CA LEU A 78 -4.96 -9.38 5.50
C LEU A 78 -4.08 -8.19 5.90
N THR A 79 -4.21 -7.76 7.15
CA THR A 79 -3.56 -6.54 7.63
C THR A 79 -2.69 -6.79 8.85
N VAL A 80 -1.62 -5.99 8.98
CA VAL A 80 -0.81 -5.90 10.18
C VAL A 80 -0.76 -4.45 10.68
N ASN A 81 -0.95 -4.25 11.98
CA ASN A 81 -0.83 -2.94 12.61
C ASN A 81 0.58 -2.79 13.20
N HIS A 82 1.48 -2.16 12.45
CA HIS A 82 2.88 -1.94 12.85
C HIS A 82 3.07 -1.06 14.07
N SER A 83 2.05 -0.33 14.52
CA SER A 83 2.11 0.41 15.78
C SER A 83 1.98 -0.50 17.02
N VAL A 84 1.55 -1.76 16.82
CA VAL A 84 1.29 -2.72 17.91
C VAL A 84 2.11 -3.98 17.74
N PHE A 85 2.14 -4.54 16.53
CA PHE A 85 2.82 -5.80 16.24
C PHE A 85 3.52 -5.77 14.87
N PHE A 86 4.65 -6.47 14.77
CA PHE A 86 5.32 -6.73 13.48
C PHE A 86 4.71 -7.90 12.70
N VAL A 87 4.07 -8.83 13.42
CA VAL A 87 3.29 -9.95 12.87
C VAL A 87 1.94 -9.93 13.57
N ASN A 88 0.85 -10.00 12.81
CA ASN A 88 -0.49 -10.11 13.37
C ASN A 88 -0.62 -11.45 14.11
N PRO A 89 -0.88 -11.47 15.44
CA PRO A 89 -0.87 -12.70 16.22
C PRO A 89 -2.05 -13.63 15.91
N HIS A 90 -3.14 -13.11 15.33
CA HIS A 90 -4.34 -13.91 15.02
C HIS A 90 -4.27 -14.54 13.63
N THR A 91 -3.75 -13.79 12.65
CA THR A 91 -3.70 -14.23 11.25
C THR A 91 -2.30 -14.63 10.79
N ILE A 92 -1.29 -14.50 11.66
CA ILE A 92 0.14 -14.71 11.38
C ILE A 92 0.65 -13.85 10.19
N THR A 93 -0.12 -12.81 9.83
CA THR A 93 0.17 -11.92 8.71
C THR A 93 1.31 -10.96 9.06
N HIS A 94 2.32 -10.90 8.20
CA HIS A 94 3.38 -9.89 8.24
C HIS A 94 3.55 -9.26 6.85
N THR A 95 4.28 -8.13 6.73
CA THR A 95 4.58 -7.48 5.44
C THR A 95 6.07 -7.47 5.07
N ASN A 96 6.92 -8.25 5.77
CA ASN A 96 8.39 -8.31 5.62
C ASN A 96 8.93 -8.84 4.27
N THR A 97 8.08 -8.89 3.24
CA THR A 97 8.47 -9.28 1.88
C THR A 97 8.71 -8.07 0.99
N ILE A 98 8.28 -6.88 1.40
CA ILE A 98 8.45 -5.61 0.69
C ILE A 98 9.64 -4.86 1.28
#